data_AF-A0A3D3TID5-F1
#
_entry.id   AF-A0A3D3TID5-F1
#
_cell.length_a   1.000
_cell.length_b   1.000
_cell.length_c   1.000
_cell.angle_alpha   90.00
_cell.angle_beta   90.00
_cell.angle_gamma   90.00
#
_symmetry.space_group_name_H-M   'P 1'
#
loop_
_entity.id
_entity.type
_entity.pdbx_description
1 polymer ?
#
loop_
_entity_poly.entity_id
_entity_poly.type
_entity_poly.pdbx_seq_one_letter_code
_entity_poly.pdbx_strand_id
1 'polypeptide(L)'
;MSFINKPILIFILFLSCFSVKVKAGSMIEKSFSHINNISVQLPDTSLIVLPNDDFYLTSMQMAKDTISDFSLYKLDEFTRRKYGQTHFKYYIMEEVDFGNSIKSYLIFEYYDSEMACWLVNYTPGYKLIDCREVYYDNAEGFHWINSVIDKSKRTIRIEEGSIYEDPEIKIIKLHIDEKGKFVEEKES
;
A
#
# COMPACT_ATOMS: atom_id res chain seq x y z
N MET A 1 -34.93 15.87 -17.37
CA MET A 1 -34.55 14.47 -17.08
C MET A 1 -33.67 13.98 -18.22
N SER A 2 -32.38 13.80 -17.97
CA SER A 2 -31.43 13.25 -18.93
C SER A 2 -30.45 12.39 -18.13
N PHE A 3 -30.53 11.07 -18.33
CA PHE A 3 -29.60 10.10 -17.79
C PHE A 3 -28.44 9.95 -18.79
N ILE A 4 -27.23 10.31 -18.36
CA ILE A 4 -26.01 10.02 -19.11
C ILE A 4 -25.39 8.75 -18.51
N ASN A 5 -25.57 7.65 -19.22
CA ASN A 5 -24.84 6.39 -19.00
C ASN A 5 -23.34 6.60 -19.24
N LYS A 6 -22.51 6.31 -18.24
CA LYS A 6 -21.06 6.13 -18.42
C LYS A 6 -20.73 4.64 -18.54
N PRO A 7 -19.84 4.22 -19.45
CA PRO A 7 -19.42 2.83 -19.57
C PRO A 7 -18.46 2.47 -18.44
N ILE A 8 -18.70 1.32 -17.80
CA ILE A 8 -17.80 0.69 -16.84
C ILE A 8 -16.72 -0.04 -17.65
N LEU A 9 -15.48 0.43 -17.52
CA LEU A 9 -14.30 -0.21 -18.09
C LEU A 9 -13.79 -1.25 -17.07
N ILE A 10 -13.99 -2.54 -17.36
CA ILE A 10 -13.50 -3.65 -16.53
C ILE A 10 -12.07 -3.96 -16.98
N PHE A 11 -11.08 -3.67 -16.12
CA PHE A 11 -9.70 -4.12 -16.29
C PHE A 11 -9.57 -5.56 -15.79
N ILE A 12 -9.23 -6.48 -16.69
CA ILE A 12 -8.87 -7.86 -16.39
C ILE A 12 -7.35 -7.92 -16.23
N LEU A 13 -6.86 -8.05 -15.00
CA LEU A 13 -5.46 -8.38 -14.72
C LEU A 13 -5.30 -9.90 -14.68
N PHE A 14 -4.53 -10.43 -15.65
CA PHE A 14 -4.15 -11.83 -15.74
C PHE A 14 -3.07 -12.15 -14.68
N LEU A 15 -3.41 -12.99 -13.69
CA LEU A 15 -2.42 -13.73 -12.92
C LEU A 15 -2.18 -15.09 -13.61
N SER A 16 -1.09 -15.19 -14.36
CA SER A 16 -0.63 -16.47 -14.91
C SER A 16 0.08 -17.28 -13.82
N CYS A 17 -0.61 -18.28 -13.26
CA CYS A 17 0.03 -19.33 -12.47
C CYS A 17 0.73 -20.35 -13.40
N PHE A 18 1.96 -20.68 -13.03
CA PHE A 18 2.81 -21.73 -13.61
C PHE A 18 2.06 -23.03 -13.93
N SER A 19 2.14 -23.50 -15.19
CA SER A 19 1.79 -24.88 -15.56
C SER A 19 3.03 -25.76 -15.50
N VAL A 20 3.09 -26.63 -14.49
CA VAL A 20 4.01 -27.77 -14.44
C VAL A 20 3.54 -28.81 -15.46
N LYS A 21 4.32 -29.04 -16.52
CA LYS A 21 4.09 -30.15 -17.46
C LYS A 21 4.48 -31.47 -16.81
N VAL A 22 3.49 -32.27 -16.42
CA VAL A 22 3.68 -33.71 -16.20
C VAL A 22 3.06 -34.48 -17.36
N LYS A 23 3.90 -35.25 -18.04
CA LYS A 23 3.58 -36.10 -19.19
C LYS A 23 3.29 -37.51 -18.67
N ALA A 24 2.03 -37.90 -18.58
CA ALA A 24 1.63 -39.30 -18.45
C ALA A 24 0.23 -39.46 -19.08
N GLY A 25 0.12 -40.44 -19.97
CA GLY A 25 -0.98 -40.56 -20.93
C GLY A 25 -2.27 -41.15 -20.38
N SER A 26 -3.29 -41.00 -21.21
CA SER A 26 -4.32 -41.99 -21.56
C SER A 26 -5.19 -42.61 -20.45
N MET A 27 -6.50 -42.43 -20.65
CA MET A 27 -7.64 -43.18 -20.10
C MET A 27 -8.10 -42.81 -18.68
N ILE A 28 -9.20 -42.06 -18.61
CA ILE A 28 -10.53 -42.51 -18.13
C ILE A 28 -11.40 -41.25 -18.02
N GLU A 29 -12.30 -41.07 -18.99
CA GLU A 29 -13.53 -40.32 -18.78
C GLU A 29 -14.41 -41.14 -17.84
N LYS A 30 -14.57 -40.70 -16.59
CA LYS A 30 -15.68 -41.08 -15.73
C LYS A 30 -15.85 -40.07 -14.59
N SER A 31 -16.95 -39.32 -14.68
CA SER A 31 -17.79 -38.95 -13.54
C SER A 31 -17.18 -38.03 -12.47
N PHE A 32 -17.25 -36.71 -12.69
CA PHE A 32 -17.32 -35.73 -11.61
C PHE A 32 -18.49 -34.75 -11.83
N SER A 33 -19.70 -35.30 -11.87
CA SER A 33 -20.91 -34.52 -11.59
C SER A 33 -21.07 -34.43 -10.07
N HIS A 34 -20.33 -33.52 -9.42
CA HIS A 34 -20.57 -32.91 -8.10
C HIS A 34 -19.33 -32.10 -7.71
N ILE A 35 -19.04 -31.04 -8.47
CA ILE A 35 -18.21 -29.96 -7.95
C ILE A 35 -19.20 -28.86 -7.56
N ASN A 36 -19.47 -28.77 -6.26
CA ASN A 36 -20.16 -27.62 -5.69
C ASN A 36 -19.51 -26.35 -6.24
N ASN A 37 -20.34 -25.40 -6.67
CA ASN A 37 -19.93 -24.03 -6.98
C ASN A 37 -19.22 -23.44 -5.74
N ILE A 38 -17.91 -23.69 -5.61
CA ILE A 38 -17.06 -22.88 -4.75
C ILE A 38 -16.88 -21.60 -5.55
N SER A 39 -17.78 -20.64 -5.35
CA SER A 39 -17.51 -19.27 -5.69
C SER A 39 -16.32 -18.85 -4.84
N VAL A 40 -15.12 -18.90 -5.41
CA VAL A 40 -13.97 -18.24 -4.82
C VAL A 40 -14.33 -16.76 -4.86
N GLN A 41 -14.84 -16.23 -3.74
CA GLN A 41 -14.95 -14.80 -3.57
C GLN A 41 -13.53 -14.26 -3.67
N LEU A 42 -13.25 -13.57 -4.76
CA LEU A 42 -12.04 -12.78 -4.86
C LEU A 42 -12.05 -11.81 -3.67
N PRO A 43 -10.92 -11.69 -2.94
CA PRO A 43 -10.85 -10.78 -1.81
C PRO A 43 -11.26 -9.39 -2.28
N ASP A 44 -12.06 -8.70 -1.47
CA ASP A 44 -12.47 -7.32 -1.73
C ASP A 44 -11.22 -6.44 -1.84
N THR A 45 -10.86 -6.06 -3.06
CA THR A 45 -9.65 -5.30 -3.34
C THR A 45 -9.72 -3.88 -2.79
N SER A 46 -10.92 -3.39 -2.39
CA SER A 46 -11.06 -2.11 -1.71
C SER A 46 -10.41 -2.09 -0.32
N LEU A 47 -10.12 -3.27 0.24
CA LEU A 47 -9.47 -3.45 1.55
C LEU A 47 -7.94 -3.51 1.45
N ILE A 48 -7.38 -3.58 0.24
CA ILE A 48 -5.93 -3.62 0.02
C ILE A 48 -5.49 -2.29 -0.59
N VAL A 49 -4.44 -1.70 -0.02
CA VAL A 49 -3.75 -0.54 -0.62
C VAL A 49 -2.37 -0.97 -1.11
N LEU A 50 -2.08 -0.60 -2.36
CA LEU A 50 -0.81 -0.83 -3.03
C LEU A 50 -0.18 0.53 -3.33
N PRO A 51 0.59 1.10 -2.38
CA PRO A 51 1.25 2.39 -2.55
C PRO A 51 2.42 2.26 -3.55
N ASN A 52 2.11 2.25 -4.85
CA ASN A 52 3.05 2.11 -5.98
C ASN A 52 2.91 3.26 -6.99
N ASP A 53 3.77 3.31 -8.02
CA ASP A 53 3.79 4.34 -9.05
C ASP A 53 2.41 4.65 -9.65
N ASP A 54 1.65 3.62 -10.01
CA ASP A 54 0.30 3.77 -10.58
C ASP A 54 -0.67 4.41 -9.58
N PHE A 55 -0.61 3.98 -8.31
CA PHE A 55 -1.37 4.58 -7.22
C PHE A 55 -1.00 6.06 -7.06
N TYR A 56 0.28 6.43 -7.19
CA TYR A 56 0.72 7.82 -7.10
C TYR A 56 0.30 8.67 -8.27
N LEU A 57 0.51 8.21 -9.50
CA LEU A 57 0.12 8.95 -10.70
C LEU A 57 -1.39 9.23 -10.69
N THR A 58 -2.18 8.25 -10.26
CA THR A 58 -3.63 8.41 -10.12
C THR A 58 -3.98 9.35 -8.95
N SER A 59 -3.38 9.14 -7.79
CA SER A 59 -3.70 9.89 -6.58
C SER A 59 -3.20 11.33 -6.63
N MET A 60 -2.08 11.64 -7.26
CA MET A 60 -1.61 13.02 -7.48
C MET A 60 -2.55 13.81 -8.40
N GLN A 61 -3.13 13.16 -9.41
CA GLN A 61 -4.16 13.78 -10.25
C GLN A 61 -5.45 14.06 -9.48
N MET A 62 -5.73 13.24 -8.45
CA MET A 62 -6.91 13.36 -7.60
C MET A 62 -6.67 14.18 -6.32
N ALA A 63 -5.41 14.41 -5.94
CA ALA A 63 -5.01 15.08 -4.72
C ALA A 63 -5.49 16.53 -4.80
N LYS A 64 -6.49 16.84 -3.97
CA LYS A 64 -7.21 18.11 -4.06
C LYS A 64 -6.37 19.27 -3.53
N ASP A 65 -5.54 19.03 -2.51
CA ASP A 65 -4.77 20.08 -1.83
C ASP A 65 -3.41 19.56 -1.36
N THR A 66 -2.41 20.44 -1.44
CA THR A 66 -1.15 20.26 -0.71
C THR A 66 -1.41 20.45 0.78
N ILE A 67 -0.80 19.62 1.64
CA ILE A 67 -0.82 19.84 3.09
C ILE A 67 -0.09 21.16 3.33
N SER A 68 -0.79 22.16 3.83
CA SER A 68 -0.24 23.49 4.14
C SER A 68 -0.01 23.69 5.65
N ASP A 69 -0.78 22.99 6.49
CA ASP A 69 -0.59 22.98 7.94
C ASP A 69 0.33 21.83 8.38
N PHE A 70 1.63 22.09 8.32
CA PHE A 70 2.64 21.09 8.65
C PHE A 70 2.65 20.75 10.15
N SER A 71 2.19 21.69 10.98
CA SER A 71 2.16 21.54 12.44
C SER A 71 1.02 20.64 12.89
N LEU A 72 -0.11 20.63 12.19
CA LEU A 72 -1.22 19.73 12.45
C LEU A 72 -0.80 18.27 12.23
N TYR A 73 -0.15 17.99 11.11
CA TYR A 73 0.27 16.64 10.70
C TYR A 73 1.65 16.24 11.20
N LYS A 74 2.34 17.08 11.99
CA LYS A 74 3.66 16.75 12.57
C LYS A 74 4.68 16.28 11.51
N LEU A 75 4.65 16.87 10.32
CA LEU A 75 5.45 16.39 9.19
C LEU A 75 6.94 16.35 9.53
N ASP A 76 7.45 17.35 10.26
CA ASP A 76 8.86 17.42 10.66
C ASP A 76 9.32 16.26 11.59
N GLU A 77 8.39 15.47 12.16
CA GLU A 77 8.74 14.33 13.03
C GLU A 77 9.09 13.04 12.27
N PHE A 78 8.65 12.89 11.02
CA PHE A 78 8.83 11.64 10.26
C PHE A 78 9.30 11.83 8.82
N THR A 79 9.12 13.01 8.24
CA THR A 79 9.49 13.28 6.84
C THR A 79 10.98 13.48 6.66
N ARG A 80 11.46 13.44 5.41
CA ARG A 80 12.87 13.71 5.07
C ARG A 80 13.24 15.19 5.16
N ARG A 81 12.32 16.05 5.58
CA ARG A 81 12.52 17.48 5.68
C ARG A 81 13.63 17.81 6.67
N LYS A 82 14.86 17.91 6.15
CA LYS A 82 16.02 18.36 6.92
C LYS A 82 16.11 19.89 6.86
N TYR A 83 16.31 20.52 8.01
CA TYR A 83 16.73 21.92 8.13
C TYR A 83 15.86 22.96 7.41
N GLY A 84 14.53 22.76 7.38
CA GLY A 84 13.61 23.75 6.82
C GLY A 84 13.60 23.84 5.29
N GLN A 85 14.09 22.80 4.59
CA GLN A 85 13.93 22.71 3.14
C GLN A 85 12.45 22.86 2.74
N THR A 86 12.19 23.74 1.76
CA THR A 86 10.84 24.11 1.30
C THR A 86 10.44 23.42 0.00
N HIS A 87 11.29 22.53 -0.51
CA HIS A 87 11.11 21.92 -1.82
C HIS A 87 10.20 20.68 -1.78
N PHE A 88 10.05 20.09 -0.60
CA PHE A 88 9.12 18.99 -0.39
C PHE A 88 7.68 19.49 -0.43
N LYS A 89 6.86 18.78 -1.21
CA LYS A 89 5.41 18.94 -1.24
C LYS A 89 4.78 17.71 -0.62
N TYR A 90 3.73 17.94 0.17
CA TYR A 90 3.04 16.88 0.90
C TYR A 90 1.58 16.81 0.50
N TYR A 91 1.05 15.60 0.36
CA TYR A 91 -0.33 15.35 -0.05
C TYR A 91 -0.94 14.25 0.80
N ILE A 92 -2.20 14.40 1.21
CA ILE A 92 -2.96 13.28 1.78
C ILE A 92 -3.55 12.51 0.61
N MET A 93 -3.13 11.26 0.46
CA MET A 93 -3.56 10.38 -0.64
C MET A 93 -4.84 9.64 -0.28
N GLU A 94 -4.88 9.08 0.92
CA GLU A 94 -6.01 8.30 1.43
C GLU A 94 -6.09 8.46 2.95
N GLU A 95 -7.31 8.59 3.48
CA GLU A 95 -7.60 8.29 4.88
C GLU A 95 -7.86 6.78 4.99
N VAL A 96 -6.98 6.07 5.69
CA VAL A 96 -6.99 4.62 5.78
C VAL A 96 -7.83 4.19 6.98
N ASP A 97 -9.00 3.63 6.72
CA ASP A 97 -9.87 3.11 7.77
C ASP A 97 -9.51 1.66 8.14
N PHE A 98 -8.99 1.48 9.34
CA PHE A 98 -8.69 0.17 9.95
C PHE A 98 -9.82 -0.34 10.85
N GLY A 99 -10.98 0.32 10.89
CA GLY A 99 -12.12 -0.01 11.74
C GLY A 99 -11.86 0.24 13.23
N ASN A 100 -11.07 1.27 13.56
CA ASN A 100 -10.79 1.68 14.94
C ASN A 100 -10.92 3.21 15.08
N SER A 101 -10.64 3.74 16.27
CA SER A 101 -10.73 5.18 16.55
C SER A 101 -9.48 5.98 16.13
N ILE A 102 -8.52 5.33 15.46
CA ILE A 102 -7.23 5.93 15.10
C ILE A 102 -7.39 6.62 13.75
N LYS A 103 -6.81 7.81 13.63
CA LYS A 103 -6.75 8.51 12.35
C LYS A 103 -5.51 8.05 11.62
N SER A 104 -5.69 7.35 10.51
CA SER A 104 -4.57 6.84 9.72
C SER A 104 -4.59 7.47 8.33
N TYR A 105 -3.44 7.97 7.88
CA TYR A 105 -3.32 8.64 6.59
C TYR A 105 -2.15 8.09 5.80
N LEU A 106 -2.33 7.95 4.49
CA LEU A 106 -1.23 7.87 3.54
C LEU A 106 -0.84 9.29 3.13
N ILE A 107 0.35 9.70 3.57
CA ILE A 107 0.92 11.02 3.28
C ILE A 107 2.05 10.83 2.28
N PHE A 108 1.83 11.36 1.08
CA PHE A 108 2.82 11.38 0.02
C PHE A 108 3.75 12.59 0.19
N GLU A 109 5.05 12.33 0.04
CA GLU A 109 6.14 13.29 0.03
C GLU A 109 6.75 13.29 -1.37
N TYR A 110 6.76 14.46 -2.01
CA TYR A 110 7.30 14.65 -3.35
C TYR A 110 8.43 15.66 -3.34
N TYR A 111 9.56 15.31 -3.94
CA TYR A 111 10.69 16.19 -4.18
C TYR A 111 11.34 15.90 -5.54
N ASP A 112 11.04 16.71 -6.55
CA ASP A 112 11.57 16.68 -7.93
C ASP A 112 11.80 15.30 -8.57
N SER A 113 12.81 14.56 -8.13
CA SER A 113 13.20 13.22 -8.60
C SER A 113 12.93 12.07 -7.62
N GLU A 114 12.55 12.35 -6.38
CA GLU A 114 12.32 11.36 -5.32
C GLU A 114 10.88 11.39 -4.84
N MET A 115 10.34 10.20 -4.58
CA MET A 115 8.97 10.00 -4.13
C MET A 115 8.96 9.09 -2.92
N ALA A 116 8.20 9.47 -1.90
CA ALA A 116 8.03 8.70 -0.69
C ALA A 116 6.58 8.72 -0.23
N CYS A 117 6.14 7.66 0.42
CA CYS A 117 4.83 7.60 1.04
C CYS A 117 4.92 7.05 2.45
N TRP A 118 4.23 7.73 3.36
CA TRP A 118 4.21 7.44 4.78
C TRP A 118 2.81 7.01 5.19
N LEU A 119 2.68 5.85 5.83
CA LEU A 119 1.49 5.51 6.58
C LEU A 119 1.66 6.03 7.99
N VAL A 120 0.76 6.93 8.40
CA VAL A 120 0.91 7.67 9.65
C VAL A 120 -0.35 7.55 10.49
N ASN A 121 -0.18 7.17 11.75
CA ASN A 121 -1.25 6.97 12.71
C ASN A 121 -1.25 8.09 13.75
N TYR A 122 -2.42 8.65 14.01
CA TYR A 122 -2.64 9.72 14.97
C TYR A 122 -3.76 9.38 15.94
N THR A 123 -3.70 9.98 17.13
CA THR A 123 -4.88 10.05 18.00
C THR A 123 -5.98 10.89 17.33
N PRO A 124 -7.24 10.80 17.77
CA PRO A 124 -8.31 11.67 17.26
C PRO A 124 -7.98 13.17 17.30
N GLY A 125 -7.13 13.59 18.24
CA GLY A 125 -6.64 14.95 18.40
C GLY A 125 -5.34 15.28 17.64
N TYR A 126 -5.00 14.53 16.59
CA TYR A 126 -3.81 14.77 15.74
C TYR A 126 -2.47 14.70 16.48
N LYS A 127 -2.39 13.97 17.60
CA LYS A 127 -1.08 13.62 18.18
C LYS A 127 -0.52 12.43 17.41
N LEU A 128 0.69 12.56 16.88
CA LEU A 128 1.40 11.47 16.22
C LEU A 128 1.56 10.28 17.18
N ILE A 129 1.12 9.11 16.74
CA ILE A 129 1.30 7.84 17.46
C ILE A 129 2.52 7.15 16.89
N ASP A 130 2.51 6.88 15.58
CA ASP A 130 3.56 6.16 14.88
C ASP A 130 3.51 6.44 13.39
N CYS A 131 4.60 6.15 12.68
CA CYS A 131 4.70 6.30 11.24
C CYS A 131 5.57 5.20 10.64
N ARG A 132 5.25 4.79 9.42
CA ARG A 132 6.12 3.92 8.64
C ARG A 132 6.19 4.38 7.20
N GLU A 133 7.39 4.40 6.65
CA GLU A 133 7.57 4.52 5.22
C GLU A 133 7.09 3.24 4.54
N VAL A 134 6.11 3.38 3.66
CA VAL A 134 5.43 2.28 2.97
C VAL A 134 5.70 2.28 1.48
N TYR A 135 6.38 3.31 0.99
CA TYR A 135 6.94 3.35 -0.35
C TYR A 135 8.05 4.37 -0.41
N TYR A 136 9.07 4.04 -1.19
CA TYR A 136 10.14 4.94 -1.53
C TYR A 136 10.69 4.53 -2.89
N ASP A 137 10.79 5.50 -3.79
CA ASP A 137 11.51 5.34 -5.05
C ASP A 137 12.59 6.40 -5.12
N ASN A 138 13.84 5.94 -5.02
CA ASN A 138 15.01 6.78 -5.21
C ASN A 138 15.28 6.90 -6.71
N ALA A 139 15.44 8.13 -7.20
CA ALA A 139 15.80 8.43 -8.59
C ALA A 139 17.03 7.64 -9.10
N GLU A 140 17.98 7.34 -8.22
CA GLU A 140 19.22 6.63 -8.53
C GLU A 140 19.05 5.10 -8.53
N GLY A 141 17.91 4.58 -8.05
CA GLY A 141 17.57 3.15 -8.04
C GLY A 141 18.34 2.31 -7.02
N PHE A 142 19.08 2.95 -6.10
CA PHE A 142 19.92 2.23 -5.14
C PHE A 142 19.18 1.69 -3.93
N HIS A 143 18.06 2.32 -3.57
CA HIS A 143 17.23 1.94 -2.45
C HIS A 143 15.76 2.15 -2.82
N TRP A 144 14.93 1.17 -2.52
CA TRP A 144 13.49 1.24 -2.76
C TRP A 144 12.72 0.58 -1.64
N ILE A 145 11.47 1.02 -1.48
CA ILE A 145 10.51 0.44 -0.57
C ILE A 145 9.21 0.24 -1.34
N ASN A 146 8.66 -0.96 -1.26
CA ASN A 146 7.31 -1.28 -1.73
C ASN A 146 6.53 -1.91 -0.59
N SER A 147 5.21 -1.75 -0.59
CA SER A 147 4.40 -2.43 0.42
C SER A 147 3.02 -2.84 -0.07
N VAL A 148 2.39 -3.69 0.73
CA VAL A 148 0.98 -4.07 0.64
C VAL A 148 0.35 -3.84 2.01
N ILE A 149 -0.69 -3.00 2.05
CA ILE A 149 -1.43 -2.70 3.28
C ILE A 149 -2.78 -3.42 3.21
N ASP A 150 -3.05 -4.29 4.18
CA ASP A 150 -4.35 -4.97 4.35
C ASP A 150 -5.13 -4.29 5.48
N LYS A 151 -6.13 -3.48 5.09
CA LYS A 151 -7.00 -2.73 6.02
C LYS A 151 -7.82 -3.66 6.92
N SER A 152 -8.22 -4.81 6.39
CA SER A 152 -9.06 -5.78 7.12
C SER A 152 -8.32 -6.48 8.25
N LYS A 153 -7.02 -6.74 8.05
CA LYS A 153 -6.16 -7.43 9.03
C LYS A 153 -5.29 -6.47 9.83
N ARG A 154 -5.23 -5.19 9.44
CA ARG A 154 -4.31 -4.19 9.98
C ARG A 154 -2.85 -4.66 9.88
N THR A 155 -2.51 -5.22 8.74
CA THR A 155 -1.16 -5.71 8.46
C THR A 155 -0.53 -4.99 7.30
N ILE A 156 0.80 -4.92 7.32
CA ILE A 156 1.60 -4.33 6.27
C ILE A 156 2.72 -5.30 5.97
N ARG A 157 2.88 -5.63 4.69
CA ARG A 157 4.07 -6.32 4.19
C ARG A 157 4.90 -5.30 3.46
N ILE A 158 6.12 -5.07 3.93
CA ILE A 158 7.09 -4.18 3.30
C ILE A 158 8.20 -5.02 2.69
N GLU A 159 8.57 -4.65 1.47
CA GLU A 159 9.75 -5.12 0.78
C GLU A 159 10.70 -3.93 0.66
N GLU A 160 11.82 -4.00 1.37
CA GLU A 160 12.88 -2.99 1.33
C GLU A 160 14.05 -3.58 0.57
N GLY A 161 14.50 -2.88 -0.47
CA GLY A 161 15.63 -3.33 -1.27
C GLY A 161 16.77 -2.31 -1.29
N SER A 162 18.00 -2.81 -1.34
CA SER A 162 19.20 -2.01 -1.44
C SER A 162 20.29 -2.80 -2.18
N ILE A 163 20.89 -2.21 -3.21
CA ILE A 163 21.97 -2.86 -3.95
C ILE A 163 23.29 -2.94 -3.15
N TYR A 164 23.33 -2.31 -1.97
CA TYR A 164 24.51 -2.24 -1.11
C TYR A 164 24.42 -3.17 0.11
N GLU A 165 23.27 -3.81 0.34
CA GLU A 165 23.01 -4.66 1.51
C GLU A 165 22.96 -6.15 1.15
N ASP A 166 23.23 -7.01 2.14
CA ASP A 166 23.07 -8.46 2.06
C ASP A 166 22.20 -8.93 3.25
N PRO A 167 20.98 -9.46 3.01
CA PRO A 167 20.37 -9.68 1.71
C PRO A 167 20.00 -8.38 1.00
N GLU A 168 20.05 -8.37 -0.34
CA GLU A 168 19.64 -7.23 -1.17
C GLU A 168 18.17 -6.85 -0.96
N ILE A 169 17.34 -7.80 -0.50
CA ILE A 169 15.92 -7.60 -0.21
C ILE A 169 15.60 -8.10 1.19
N LYS A 170 14.98 -7.22 1.98
CA LYS A 170 14.44 -7.50 3.30
C LYS A 170 12.92 -7.45 3.26
N ILE A 171 12.28 -8.48 3.79
CA ILE A 171 10.83 -8.51 3.98
C ILE A 171 10.52 -8.22 5.44
N ILE A 172 9.70 -7.21 5.67
CA ILE A 172 9.21 -6.84 7.01
C ILE A 172 7.69 -7.03 7.03
N LYS A 173 7.21 -7.72 8.06
CA LYS A 173 5.77 -7.87 8.32
C LYS A 173 5.43 -7.10 9.58
N LEU A 174 4.48 -6.18 9.46
CA LEU A 174 4.01 -5.35 10.55
C LEU A 174 2.54 -5.62 10.82
N HIS A 175 2.18 -5.58 12.10
CA HIS A 175 0.81 -5.46 12.56
C HIS A 175 0.61 -4.09 13.24
N ILE A 176 -0.56 -3.48 13.03
CA ILE A 176 -0.96 -2.25 13.73
C ILE A 176 -1.78 -2.64 14.95
N ASP A 177 -1.22 -2.40 16.13
CA ASP A 177 -1.89 -2.73 17.39
C ASP A 177 -3.11 -1.83 17.65
N GLU A 178 -3.84 -2.13 18.73
CA GLU A 178 -5.04 -1.36 19.13
C GLU A 178 -4.73 0.10 19.48
N LYS A 179 -3.47 0.43 19.75
CA LYS A 179 -3.00 1.79 20.05
C LYS A 179 -2.45 2.49 18.81
N GLY A 180 -2.39 1.84 17.65
CA GLY A 180 -1.90 2.40 16.40
C GLY A 180 -0.39 2.29 16.22
N LYS A 181 0.29 1.49 17.04
CA LYS A 181 1.73 1.25 16.90
C LYS A 181 2.01 0.20 15.85
N PHE A 182 3.06 0.40 15.07
CA PHE A 182 3.56 -0.61 14.15
C PHE A 182 4.44 -1.60 14.91
N VAL A 183 4.06 -2.87 14.91
CA VAL A 183 4.76 -3.94 15.61
C VAL A 183 5.23 -4.97 14.60
N GLU A 184 6.54 -5.23 14.58
CA GLU A 184 7.10 -6.31 13.74
C GLU A 184 6.60 -7.67 14.21
N GLU A 185 6.05 -8.45 13.28
CA GLU A 185 5.71 -9.85 13.51
C GLU A 185 7.02 -10.65 13.60
N LYS A 186 7.29 -11.23 14.76
CA LYS A 186 8.39 -12.18 14.90
C LYS A 186 8.01 -13.46 14.15
N GLU A 187 8.90 -13.94 13.29
CA GLU A 187 8.75 -15.28 12.71
C GLU A 187 8.73 -16.29 13.86
N SER A 188 7.57 -16.93 14.05
CA SER A 188 7.32 -17.99 15.03
C SER A 188 7.72 -19.35 14.48
#